data_AF-A0A9N8E6G9-F1
#
_entry.id   AF-A0A9N8E6G9-F1
#
_cell.length_a   1.000
_cell.length_b   1.000
_cell.length_c   1.000
_cell.angle_alpha   90.00
_cell.angle_beta   90.00
_cell.angle_gamma   90.00
#
_symmetry.space_group_name_H-M   'P 1'
#
loop_
_entity.id
_entity.type
_entity.pdbx_description
1 polymer ?
#
loop_
_entity_poly.entity_id
_entity_poly.type
_entity_poly.pdbx_seq_one_letter_code
_entity_poly.pdbx_strand_id
1 'polypeptide(L)'
;MADWQEEEEGEGVAQQVQQQQQEGEDEEEEDSLFGEEDDDAGQQQDVLLMRFCPHDSSMLYPQENKRERQLQYACRLCRYTEGAPDQPLIYRNEMKKEVGNILHTVPSAVSDDPTLARSQNTVCGNCQHNEAVFFQSEVAQSDSLALIFVCCNCDHKWVN
;
A
#
# COMPACT_ATOMS: atom_id res chain seq x y z
N MET A 1 22.73 -20.43 -36.94
CA MET A 1 21.74 -21.07 -37.82
C MET A 1 21.13 -22.21 -37.03
N ALA A 2 20.00 -21.96 -36.39
CA ALA A 2 19.18 -23.00 -35.78
C ALA A 2 17.83 -22.92 -36.50
N ASP A 3 17.54 -24.02 -37.19
CA ASP A 3 16.43 -24.31 -38.07
C ASP A 3 15.19 -24.61 -37.19
N TRP A 4 14.18 -23.74 -37.23
CA TRP A 4 12.90 -23.96 -36.57
C TRP A 4 11.88 -24.30 -37.67
N GLN A 5 11.62 -25.59 -37.83
CA GLN A 5 10.64 -26.10 -38.78
C GLN A 5 9.23 -25.98 -38.20
N GLU A 6 8.36 -25.36 -38.99
CA GLU A 6 6.91 -25.34 -38.86
C GLU A 6 6.34 -26.74 -39.09
N GLU A 7 5.37 -27.15 -38.27
CA GLU A 7 4.34 -28.12 -38.66
C GLU A 7 2.99 -27.65 -38.11
N GLU A 8 2.06 -27.39 -39.02
CA GLU A 8 0.64 -27.11 -38.80
C GLU A 8 -0.20 -28.41 -38.90
N GLU A 9 -1.48 -28.27 -38.51
CA GLU A 9 -2.66 -29.09 -38.83
C GLU A 9 -2.87 -30.37 -37.98
N GLY A 10 -4.06 -30.68 -37.42
CA GLY A 10 -5.38 -30.09 -37.53
C GLY A 10 -6.43 -31.00 -36.84
N GLU A 11 -7.70 -30.58 -36.89
CA GLU A 11 -8.94 -31.31 -36.56
C GLU A 11 -9.23 -31.50 -35.04
N GLY A 12 -10.35 -31.07 -34.45
CA GLY A 12 -11.65 -30.66 -34.96
C GLY A 12 -12.74 -31.50 -34.28
N VAL A 13 -13.37 -31.01 -33.20
CA VAL A 13 -14.68 -31.54 -32.75
C VAL A 13 -15.52 -30.39 -32.17
N ALA A 14 -16.63 -30.11 -32.84
CA ALA A 14 -17.69 -29.25 -32.37
C ALA A 14 -18.55 -29.94 -31.32
N GLN A 15 -18.95 -29.21 -30.28
CA GLN A 15 -20.28 -29.38 -29.70
C GLN A 15 -20.73 -28.12 -28.93
N GLN A 16 -21.90 -27.64 -29.35
CA GLN A 16 -22.67 -26.55 -28.75
C GLN A 16 -23.23 -26.98 -27.39
N VAL A 17 -23.11 -26.15 -26.35
CA VAL A 17 -24.04 -26.15 -25.21
C VAL A 17 -24.33 -24.71 -24.79
N GLN A 18 -25.49 -24.25 -25.22
CA GLN A 18 -26.49 -23.42 -24.55
C GLN A 18 -26.06 -22.30 -23.58
N GLN A 19 -26.51 -21.10 -23.93
CA GLN A 19 -26.72 -19.94 -23.07
C GLN A 19 -27.50 -20.32 -21.80
N GLN A 20 -26.96 -19.94 -20.64
CA GLN A 20 -27.75 -19.57 -19.47
C GLN A 20 -27.27 -18.21 -19.00
N GLN A 21 -28.18 -17.24 -19.11
CA GLN A 21 -28.14 -15.97 -18.42
C GLN A 21 -28.20 -16.25 -16.93
N GLN A 22 -27.21 -15.76 -16.18
CA GLN A 22 -27.36 -15.41 -14.77
C GLN A 22 -26.78 -14.02 -14.62
N GLU A 23 -27.71 -13.07 -14.50
CA GLU A 23 -27.46 -11.76 -13.92
C GLU A 23 -27.05 -12.01 -12.47
N GLY A 24 -25.76 -11.78 -12.17
CA GLY A 24 -25.24 -11.69 -10.82
C GLY A 24 -25.04 -10.22 -10.53
N GLU A 25 -25.83 -9.69 -9.59
CA GLU A 25 -25.63 -8.39 -8.99
C GLU A 25 -24.35 -8.49 -8.13
N ASP A 26 -23.24 -7.98 -8.64
CA ASP A 26 -22.04 -7.76 -7.84
C ASP A 26 -22.33 -6.57 -6.92
N GLU A 27 -22.84 -6.85 -5.73
CA GLU A 27 -22.86 -5.91 -4.61
C GLU A 27 -21.40 -5.62 -4.25
N GLU A 28 -20.92 -4.43 -4.63
CA GLU A 28 -19.65 -3.89 -4.13
C GLU A 28 -19.80 -3.73 -2.61
N GLU A 29 -19.23 -4.66 -1.84
CA GLU A 29 -18.98 -4.46 -0.41
C GLU A 29 -18.02 -3.26 -0.29
N GLU A 30 -18.60 -2.09 -0.05
CA GLU A 30 -17.87 -0.92 0.40
C GLU A 30 -17.24 -1.27 1.75
N ASP A 31 -16.00 -1.75 1.71
CA ASP A 31 -15.14 -1.92 2.87
C ASP A 31 -15.12 -0.59 3.62
N SER A 32 -15.92 -0.58 4.68
CA SER A 32 -16.07 0.50 5.63
C SER A 32 -14.77 0.62 6.41
N LEU A 33 -13.80 1.26 5.78
CA LEU A 33 -12.64 1.83 6.44
C LEU A 33 -13.20 2.76 7.54
N PHE A 34 -12.64 2.70 8.75
CA PHE A 34 -12.99 3.45 9.96
C PHE A 34 -13.91 2.74 10.96
N GLY A 35 -13.31 2.21 12.02
CA GLY A 35 -14.03 2.02 13.28
C GLY A 35 -13.36 1.16 14.35
N GLU A 36 -12.10 1.40 14.71
CA GLU A 36 -11.62 1.06 16.06
C GLU A 36 -10.79 2.24 16.62
N GLU A 37 -11.33 2.84 17.68
CA GLU A 37 -10.80 4.01 18.39
C GLU A 37 -9.76 3.53 19.42
N ASP A 38 -8.47 3.76 19.14
CA ASP A 38 -7.44 3.79 20.17
C ASP A 38 -7.13 5.25 20.52
N ASP A 39 -7.52 5.64 21.74
CA ASP A 39 -7.23 6.92 22.38
C ASP A 39 -5.70 7.10 22.60
N ASP A 40 -4.97 7.51 21.56
CA ASP A 40 -3.66 8.14 21.69
C ASP A 40 -3.74 9.55 21.09
N ALA A 41 -3.45 10.57 21.91
CA ALA A 41 -3.44 11.98 21.51
C ALA A 41 -2.21 12.30 20.64
N GLY A 42 -2.04 11.54 19.57
CA GLY A 42 -1.02 11.66 18.55
C GLY A 42 -1.37 12.77 17.55
N GLN A 43 -0.36 13.57 17.22
CA GLN A 43 -0.45 14.61 16.21
C GLN A 43 -1.04 14.03 14.93
N GLN A 44 -2.20 14.53 14.51
CA GLN A 44 -2.83 14.17 13.25
C GLN A 44 -1.82 14.44 12.13
N GLN A 45 -1.18 13.38 11.64
CA GLN A 45 -0.18 13.50 10.60
C GLN A 45 -0.90 14.05 9.38
N ASP A 46 -0.57 15.28 9.02
CA ASP A 46 -1.15 15.93 7.86
C ASP A 46 -0.66 15.17 6.63
N VAL A 47 -1.50 14.29 6.10
CA VAL A 47 -1.16 13.43 4.97
C VAL A 47 -1.27 14.27 3.70
N LEU A 48 -0.14 14.49 3.05
CA LEU A 48 -0.09 15.17 1.76
C LEU A 48 -0.61 14.22 0.66
N LEU A 49 -1.91 14.29 0.37
CA LEU A 49 -2.51 13.51 -0.70
C LEU A 49 -2.15 14.05 -2.08
N MET A 50 -1.73 13.15 -2.97
CA MET A 50 -1.62 13.44 -4.40
C MET A 50 -3.00 13.66 -5.01
N ARG A 51 -3.13 14.68 -5.86
CA ARG A 51 -4.38 15.04 -6.55
C ARG A 51 -4.28 14.74 -8.03
N PHE A 52 -5.38 14.22 -8.59
CA PHE A 52 -5.47 13.83 -9.99
C PHE A 52 -6.62 14.54 -10.69
N CYS A 53 -6.42 14.87 -11.96
CA CYS A 53 -7.43 15.48 -12.80
C CYS A 53 -8.56 14.48 -13.10
N PRO A 54 -9.84 14.87 -12.97
CA PRO A 54 -10.96 13.96 -13.22
C PRO A 54 -11.18 13.64 -14.71
N HIS A 55 -10.55 14.36 -15.63
CA HIS A 55 -10.73 14.16 -17.08
C HIS A 55 -9.70 13.22 -17.71
N ASP A 56 -8.44 13.32 -17.28
CA ASP A 56 -7.30 12.65 -17.92
C ASP A 56 -6.45 11.85 -16.92
N SER A 57 -6.87 11.77 -15.65
CA SER A 57 -6.14 11.11 -14.55
C SER A 57 -4.68 11.54 -14.42
N SER A 58 -4.33 12.72 -14.95
CA SER A 58 -2.98 13.27 -14.83
C SER A 58 -2.82 13.95 -13.47
N MET A 59 -1.60 13.92 -12.93
CA MET A 59 -1.27 14.58 -11.68
C MET A 59 -1.49 16.10 -11.79
N LEU A 60 -2.19 16.69 -10.83
CA LEU A 60 -2.38 18.13 -10.75
C LEU A 60 -1.15 18.79 -10.12
N TYR A 61 -0.79 19.96 -10.62
CA TYR A 61 0.37 20.71 -10.16
C TYR A 61 -0.04 21.96 -9.38
N PRO A 62 0.66 22.29 -8.28
CA PRO A 62 0.42 23.52 -7.54
C PRO A 62 0.73 24.74 -8.41
N GLN A 63 -0.19 25.70 -8.42
CA GLN A 63 -0.15 26.94 -9.18
C GLN A 63 -0.73 28.08 -8.33
N GLU A 64 -0.15 29.27 -8.42
CA GLU A 64 -0.65 30.46 -7.71
C GLU A 64 -1.74 31.18 -8.54
N ASN A 65 -2.92 31.42 -7.96
CA ASN A 65 -3.87 32.40 -8.48
C ASN A 65 -3.50 33.79 -7.95
N LYS A 66 -2.77 34.58 -8.76
CA LYS A 66 -2.25 35.90 -8.37
C LYS A 66 -3.31 36.94 -8.02
N ARG A 67 -4.56 36.78 -8.51
CA ARG A 67 -5.64 37.75 -8.27
C ARG A 67 -6.19 37.60 -6.86
N GLU A 68 -6.43 36.35 -6.45
CA GLU A 68 -7.00 36.00 -5.14
C GLU A 68 -5.92 35.70 -4.10
N ARG A 69 -4.65 35.57 -4.53
CA ARG A 69 -3.51 35.17 -3.69
C ARG A 69 -3.73 33.83 -3.00
N GLN A 70 -4.32 32.89 -3.74
CA GLN A 70 -4.63 31.55 -3.26
C GLN A 70 -3.88 30.50 -4.06
N LEU A 71 -3.54 29.40 -3.38
CA LEU A 71 -2.98 28.21 -4.01
C LEU A 71 -4.11 27.45 -4.74
N GLN A 72 -3.85 27.05 -5.98
CA GLN A 72 -4.73 26.20 -6.78
C GLN A 72 -3.92 25.05 -7.36
N TYR A 73 -4.58 23.95 -7.70
CA TYR A 73 -3.99 22.81 -8.41
C TYR A 73 -4.52 22.81 -9.84
N ALA A 74 -3.62 22.70 -10.82
CA ALA A 74 -3.95 22.79 -12.24
C ALA A 74 -3.39 21.60 -13.02
N CYS A 75 -4.19 21.08 -13.97
CA CYS A 75 -3.70 20.10 -14.92
C CYS A 75 -2.84 20.79 -16.00
N ARG A 76 -1.80 20.09 -16.48
CA ARG A 76 -0.95 20.59 -17.60
C ARG A 76 -1.51 20.26 -18.99
N LEU A 77 -2.36 19.24 -19.09
CA LEU A 77 -2.86 18.73 -20.35
C LEU A 77 -4.21 19.34 -20.75
N CYS A 78 -5.05 19.66 -19.76
CA CYS A 78 -6.35 20.30 -19.96
C CYS A 78 -6.46 21.62 -19.19
N ARG A 79 -7.66 22.22 -19.18
CA ARG A 79 -7.94 23.50 -18.49
C ARG A 79 -8.55 23.31 -17.10
N TYR A 80 -8.51 22.10 -16.56
CA TYR A 80 -9.03 21.81 -15.22
C TYR A 80 -8.16 22.45 -14.14
N THR A 81 -8.82 23.09 -13.18
CA THR A 81 -8.20 23.73 -12.02
C THR A 81 -9.09 23.57 -10.79
N GLU A 82 -8.50 23.31 -9.63
CA GLU A 82 -9.21 23.21 -8.35
C GLU A 82 -8.51 24.06 -7.26
N GLY A 83 -9.26 24.51 -6.26
CA GLY A 83 -8.70 25.22 -5.12
C GLY A 83 -7.90 24.29 -4.21
N ALA A 84 -6.84 24.83 -3.57
CA ALA A 84 -6.12 24.07 -2.56
C ALA A 84 -6.99 23.80 -1.32
N PRO A 85 -6.76 22.68 -0.60
CA PRO A 85 -7.37 22.42 0.69
C PRO A 85 -6.91 23.42 1.76
N ASP A 86 -7.49 23.33 2.96
CA ASP A 86 -7.19 24.22 4.09
C ASP A 86 -5.70 24.23 4.49
N GLN A 87 -4.96 23.16 4.16
CA GLN A 87 -3.53 23.06 4.38
C GLN A 87 -2.74 23.52 3.14
N PRO A 88 -1.92 24.59 3.22
CA PRO A 88 -1.14 25.11 2.09
C PRO A 88 0.21 24.41 1.88
N LEU A 89 0.43 23.22 2.46
CA LEU A 89 1.71 22.53 2.40
C LEU A 89 1.84 21.77 1.07
N ILE A 90 2.81 22.17 0.25
CA ILE A 90 3.03 21.58 -1.09
C ILE A 90 4.03 20.43 -1.04
N TYR A 91 5.02 20.51 -0.16
CA TYR A 91 6.14 19.57 -0.12
C TYR A 91 6.67 19.44 1.30
N ARG A 92 6.86 18.19 1.73
CA ARG A 92 7.52 17.84 2.98
C ARG A 92 8.67 16.89 2.66
N ASN A 93 9.86 17.20 3.15
CA ASN A 93 11.02 16.33 3.06
C ASN A 93 11.31 15.70 4.43
N GLU A 94 11.00 14.42 4.58
CA GLU A 94 11.28 13.67 5.79
C GLU A 94 12.62 12.94 5.66
N MET A 95 13.65 13.48 6.31
CA MET A 95 15.01 12.95 6.25
C MET A 95 15.22 11.71 7.11
N LYS A 96 14.42 11.56 8.17
CA LYS A 96 14.50 10.43 9.10
C LYS A 96 13.23 9.63 8.98
N LYS A 97 13.35 8.36 8.59
CA LYS A 97 12.24 7.41 8.67
C LYS A 97 12.24 6.85 10.08
N GLU A 98 11.19 7.12 10.85
CA GLU A 98 11.03 6.52 12.17
C GLU A 98 10.80 5.01 12.05
N VAL A 99 11.25 4.26 13.07
CA VAL A 99 11.23 2.79 13.04
C VAL A 99 9.80 2.24 12.95
N GLY A 100 8.81 2.98 13.47
CA GLY A 100 7.38 2.66 13.34
C GLY A 100 6.90 2.58 11.88
N ASN A 101 7.47 3.38 10.97
CA ASN A 101 7.11 3.36 9.55
C ASN A 101 7.60 2.08 8.85
N ILE A 102 8.59 1.37 9.43
CA ILE A 102 9.12 0.13 8.87
C ILE A 102 8.14 -1.01 9.08
N LEU A 103 7.43 -1.04 10.22
CA LEU A 103 6.47 -2.10 10.54
C LEU A 103 5.36 -2.19 9.48
N HIS A 104 4.92 -1.05 8.95
CA HIS A 104 3.94 -0.99 7.85
C HIS A 104 4.49 -1.50 6.51
N THR A 105 5.80 -1.44 6.30
CA THR A 105 6.44 -1.92 5.06
C THR A 105 6.61 -3.45 5.07
N VAL A 106 6.69 -4.06 6.25
CA VAL A 106 6.86 -5.51 6.39
C VAL A 106 5.58 -6.22 5.92
N PRO A 107 5.64 -7.10 4.89
CA PRO A 107 4.48 -7.88 4.47
C PRO A 107 4.00 -8.83 5.56
N SER A 108 2.70 -9.12 5.64
CA SER A 108 2.19 -10.09 6.61
C SER A 108 2.64 -11.53 6.30
N ALA A 109 2.87 -11.88 5.02
CA ALA A 109 3.37 -13.19 4.59
C ALA A 109 4.82 -13.52 5.01
N VAL A 110 5.49 -12.63 5.75
CA VAL A 110 6.86 -12.86 6.25
C VAL A 110 6.93 -14.02 7.25
N SER A 111 5.82 -14.35 7.92
CA SER A 111 5.68 -15.51 8.82
C SER A 111 5.84 -16.86 8.10
N ASP A 112 5.54 -16.91 6.80
CA ASP A 112 5.54 -18.14 6.00
C ASP A 112 6.91 -18.44 5.39
N ASP A 113 7.84 -17.48 5.42
CA ASP A 113 9.18 -17.66 4.87
C ASP A 113 9.98 -18.67 5.71
N PRO A 114 10.37 -19.83 5.14
CA PRO A 114 11.14 -20.84 5.87
C PRO A 114 12.62 -20.46 6.04
N THR A 115 13.10 -19.41 5.36
CA THR A 115 14.50 -18.97 5.41
C THR A 115 14.77 -17.99 6.55
N LEU A 116 13.73 -17.40 7.14
CA LEU A 116 13.85 -16.47 8.25
C LEU A 116 13.96 -17.18 9.60
N ALA A 117 14.73 -16.59 10.50
CA ALA A 117 14.95 -17.14 11.84
C ALA A 117 13.70 -16.99 12.73
N ARG A 118 13.43 -18.02 13.55
CA ARG A 118 12.30 -18.06 14.47
C ARG A 118 12.78 -18.10 15.91
N SER A 119 12.12 -17.32 16.77
CA SER A 119 12.29 -17.35 18.22
C SER A 119 11.07 -18.03 18.86
N GLN A 120 11.32 -19.00 19.74
CA GLN A 120 10.30 -19.67 20.57
C GLN A 120 10.21 -19.08 21.99
N ASN A 121 11.04 -18.07 22.30
CA ASN A 121 11.13 -17.45 23.63
C ASN A 121 10.47 -16.07 23.66
N THR A 122 9.75 -15.69 22.60
CA THR A 122 9.13 -14.37 22.48
C THR A 122 7.62 -14.54 22.42
N VAL A 123 6.93 -13.95 23.41
CA VAL A 123 5.48 -14.02 23.52
C VAL A 123 4.84 -12.82 22.80
N CYS A 124 3.90 -13.09 21.90
CA CYS A 124 3.13 -12.03 21.25
C CYS A 124 2.24 -11.30 22.26
N GLY A 125 2.30 -9.97 22.30
CA GLY A 125 1.45 -9.15 23.17
C GLY A 125 -0.05 -9.22 22.84
N ASN A 126 -0.42 -9.58 21.60
CA ASN A 126 -1.81 -9.64 21.16
C ASN A 126 -2.46 -11.02 21.40
N CYS A 127 -1.88 -12.09 20.86
CA CYS A 127 -2.47 -13.44 20.90
C CYS A 127 -1.79 -14.41 21.88
N GLN A 128 -0.74 -13.98 22.60
CA GLN A 128 0.03 -14.79 23.56
C GLN A 128 0.70 -16.04 22.96
N HIS A 129 0.86 -16.09 21.64
CA HIS A 129 1.61 -17.13 20.97
C HIS A 129 3.12 -16.95 21.19
N ASN A 130 3.86 -18.05 21.35
CA ASN A 130 5.28 -18.03 21.75
C ASN A 130 6.27 -18.11 20.56
N GLU A 131 5.77 -18.12 19.32
CA GLU A 131 6.60 -18.21 18.13
C GLU A 131 6.52 -16.92 17.29
N ALA A 132 7.68 -16.34 17.01
CA ALA A 132 7.82 -15.15 16.17
C ALA A 132 9.01 -15.27 15.24
N VAL A 133 8.82 -14.87 13.98
CA VAL A 133 9.91 -14.63 13.04
C VAL A 133 10.59 -13.32 13.41
N PHE A 134 11.92 -13.25 13.30
CA PHE A 134 12.67 -12.01 13.50
C PHE A 134 13.72 -11.78 12.43
N PHE A 135 13.96 -10.50 12.14
CA PHE A 135 14.99 -10.06 11.22
C PHE A 135 15.46 -8.64 11.58
N GLN A 136 16.65 -8.28 11.11
CA GLN A 136 17.20 -6.95 11.33
C GLN A 136 16.59 -5.96 10.34
N SER A 137 16.25 -4.76 10.79
CA SER A 137 15.78 -3.71 9.87
C SER A 137 16.92 -3.26 8.94
N GLU A 138 16.67 -3.18 7.63
CA GLU A 138 17.65 -2.74 6.62
C GLU A 138 17.87 -1.21 6.58
N VAL A 139 17.47 -0.46 7.62
CA VAL A 139 17.55 1.00 7.58
C VAL A 139 19.01 1.44 7.58
N ALA A 140 19.46 1.88 6.40
CA ALA A 140 20.83 2.28 6.09
C ALA A 140 21.39 3.48 6.90
N GLN A 141 20.66 4.00 7.89
CA GLN A 141 20.99 5.27 8.58
C GLN A 141 21.03 5.20 10.11
N SER A 142 20.74 4.07 10.74
CA SER A 142 20.82 3.97 12.21
C SER A 142 21.87 2.93 12.62
N ASP A 143 22.86 3.36 13.40
CA ASP A 143 23.82 2.52 14.13
C ASP A 143 23.14 1.54 15.14
N SER A 144 21.81 1.46 15.16
CA SER A 144 21.02 0.57 16.00
C SER A 144 20.67 -0.72 15.27
N LEU A 145 21.13 -1.85 15.81
CA LEU A 145 20.76 -3.21 15.39
C LEU A 145 19.36 -3.58 15.89
N ALA A 146 18.34 -2.80 15.54
CA ALA A 146 16.97 -3.05 15.95
C ALA A 146 16.43 -4.32 15.26
N LEU A 147 15.78 -5.18 16.04
CA LEU A 147 15.15 -6.41 15.55
C LEU A 147 13.65 -6.19 15.42
N ILE A 148 13.12 -6.53 14.25
CA ILE A 148 11.69 -6.57 13.99
C ILE A 148 11.21 -8.00 14.26
N PHE A 149 10.09 -8.12 14.97
CA PHE A 149 9.43 -9.38 15.26
C PHE A 149 8.05 -9.41 14.60
N VAL A 150 7.68 -10.58 14.07
CA VAL A 150 6.35 -10.84 13.51
C VAL A 150 5.83 -12.16 14.06
N CYS A 151 4.64 -12.11 14.68
CA CYS A 151 4.00 -13.30 15.26
C CYS A 151 3.55 -14.27 14.17
N CYS A 152 3.80 -15.58 14.35
CA CYS A 152 3.41 -16.60 13.37
C CYS A 152 1.90 -16.93 13.35
N ASN A 153 1.10 -16.40 14.28
CA ASN A 153 -0.33 -16.74 14.42
C ASN A 153 -1.29 -15.58 14.14
N CYS A 154 -0.88 -14.33 14.37
CA CYS A 154 -1.77 -13.16 14.25
C CYS A 154 -1.15 -11.99 13.49
N ASP A 155 0.03 -12.19 12.89
CA ASP A 155 0.77 -11.18 12.12
C ASP A 155 1.06 -9.87 12.85
N HIS A 156 0.92 -9.84 14.17
CA HIS A 156 1.29 -8.69 14.98
C HIS A 156 2.79 -8.43 14.85
N LYS A 157 3.16 -7.17 14.61
CA LYS A 157 4.53 -6.74 14.31
C LYS A 157 4.97 -5.75 15.39
N TRP A 158 6.17 -5.94 15.91
CA TRP A 158 6.75 -5.05 16.92
C TRP A 158 8.27 -4.98 16.80
N VAL A 159 8.88 -4.00 17.46
CA VAL A 159 10.34 -3.79 17.49
C VAL A 159 10.83 -3.98 18.92
N ASN A 160 12.04 -4.51 19.08
CA ASN A 160 12.80 -4.54 20.34
C ASN A 160 14.01 -3.59 20.26
#